data_AF-A0AAU6HZU1-F1
#
_entry.id   AF-A0AAU6HZU1-F1
#
_cell.length_a   1.000
_cell.length_b   1.000
_cell.length_c   1.000
_cell.angle_alpha   90.00
_cell.angle_beta   90.00
_cell.angle_gamma   90.00
#
_symmetry.space_group_name_H-M   'P 1'
#
loop_
_entity.id
_entity.type
_entity.pdbx_description
1 polymer ?
#
loop_
_entity_poly.entity_id
_entity_poly.type
_entity_poly.pdbx_seq_one_letter_code
_entity_poly.pdbx_strand_id
1 'polypeptide(L)'
;MRDQPPCPPPPEDVLEIGAPEQFAALSHPLRQRLLFALGHRPATTSQLAARLDAKKGNVAHHLKVLREAGLVHITETRQVRGGTEQYYQRTARRMVVAEPRASGTAAMLAAVAQELDRSPVETHLTLRHLRLSPAKARELGEALAQLVDEAEEDAEGRPVHGVLVALYQQALPTSTTGSG
;
A
#
# COMPACT_ATOMS: atom_id res chain seq x y z
N MET A 1 17.99 -21.79 -27.82
CA MET A 1 17.52 -20.43 -27.45
C MET A 1 16.58 -20.59 -26.26
N ARG A 2 16.89 -19.99 -25.11
CA ARG A 2 15.93 -19.96 -23.99
C ARG A 2 15.04 -18.74 -24.23
N ASP A 3 13.74 -18.98 -24.37
CA ASP A 3 12.73 -17.92 -24.40
C ASP A 3 12.89 -17.07 -23.15
N GLN A 4 13.26 -15.81 -23.36
CA GLN A 4 13.20 -14.78 -22.34
C GLN A 4 11.72 -14.43 -22.19
N PRO A 5 11.10 -14.59 -21.00
CA PRO A 5 9.73 -14.15 -20.81
C PRO A 5 9.64 -12.66 -21.16
N PRO A 6 8.54 -12.22 -21.80
CA PRO A 6 8.38 -10.83 -22.19
C PRO A 6 8.60 -9.93 -20.99
N CYS A 7 9.37 -8.85 -21.19
CA CYS A 7 9.59 -7.82 -20.19
C CYS A 7 8.21 -7.42 -19.63
N PRO A 8 7.98 -7.51 -18.31
CA PRO A 8 6.70 -7.11 -17.76
C PRO A 8 6.45 -5.64 -18.08
N PRO A 9 5.19 -5.26 -18.34
CA PRO A 9 4.85 -3.87 -18.62
C PRO A 9 5.36 -2.98 -17.50
N PRO A 10 5.76 -1.72 -17.80
CA PRO A 10 6.10 -0.76 -16.77
C PRO A 10 4.93 -0.67 -15.78
N PRO A 11 5.20 -0.50 -14.47
CA PRO A 11 4.15 -0.42 -13.48
C PRO A 11 3.14 0.66 -13.88
N GLU A 12 1.85 0.33 -13.81
CA GLU A 12 0.78 1.30 -14.04
C GLU A 12 0.93 2.47 -13.06
N ASP A 13 0.52 3.67 -13.45
CA ASP A 13 0.60 4.83 -12.56
C ASP A 13 -0.33 4.68 -11.35
N VAL A 14 -1.44 3.95 -11.50
CA VAL A 14 -2.46 3.70 -10.47
C VAL A 14 -3.04 2.29 -10.62
N LEU A 15 -3.11 1.53 -9.52
CA LEU A 15 -3.86 0.28 -9.40
C LEU A 15 -5.11 0.52 -8.55
N GLU A 16 -6.28 0.17 -9.08
CA GLU A 16 -7.52 0.16 -8.30
C GLU A 16 -7.62 -1.11 -7.44
N ILE A 17 -7.85 -0.91 -6.14
CA ILE A 17 -8.05 -1.97 -5.16
C ILE A 17 -9.55 -2.26 -5.05
N GLY A 18 -9.95 -3.46 -5.47
CA GLY A 18 -11.35 -3.90 -5.46
C GLY A 18 -11.56 -5.39 -5.16
N ALA A 19 -10.54 -6.23 -5.39
CA ALA A 19 -10.63 -7.66 -5.18
C ALA A 19 -10.47 -8.03 -3.68
N PRO A 20 -11.24 -9.00 -3.15
CA PRO A 20 -11.12 -9.44 -1.76
C PRO A 20 -9.70 -9.84 -1.36
N GLU A 21 -8.95 -10.47 -2.28
CA GLU A 21 -7.58 -10.93 -2.07
C GLU A 21 -6.61 -9.74 -1.92
N GLN A 22 -6.84 -8.64 -2.64
CA GLN A 22 -6.07 -7.39 -2.51
C GLN A 22 -6.32 -6.77 -1.13
N PHE A 23 -7.59 -6.66 -0.71
CA PHE A 23 -7.91 -6.18 0.64
C PHE A 23 -7.26 -7.06 1.71
N ALA A 24 -7.41 -8.37 1.62
CA ALA A 24 -6.80 -9.31 2.56
C ALA A 24 -5.27 -9.18 2.58
N ALA A 25 -4.63 -8.96 1.43
CA ALA A 25 -3.20 -8.73 1.34
C ALA A 25 -2.79 -7.40 2.02
N LEU A 26 -3.53 -6.32 1.80
CA LEU A 26 -3.26 -5.01 2.38
C LEU A 26 -3.53 -4.94 3.90
N SER A 27 -4.33 -5.86 4.44
CA SER A 27 -4.63 -5.96 5.88
C SER A 27 -3.47 -6.41 6.77
N HIS A 28 -2.30 -6.73 6.22
CA HIS A 28 -1.18 -7.26 7.00
C HIS A 28 0.00 -6.27 7.09
N PRO A 29 0.44 -5.91 8.30
CA PRO A 29 1.49 -4.89 8.50
C PRO A 29 2.78 -5.18 7.75
N LEU A 30 3.27 -6.43 7.77
CA LEU A 30 4.51 -6.77 7.05
C LEU A 30 4.35 -6.69 5.53
N ARG A 31 3.13 -6.91 4.98
CA ARG A 31 2.89 -6.78 3.55
C ARG A 31 2.86 -5.32 3.12
N GLN A 32 2.27 -4.45 3.94
CA GLN A 32 2.37 -2.99 3.76
C GLN A 32 3.84 -2.53 3.77
N ARG A 33 4.61 -2.94 4.79
CA ARG A 33 6.04 -2.64 4.88
C ARG A 33 6.85 -3.14 3.68
N LEU A 34 6.51 -4.31 3.13
CA LEU A 34 7.14 -4.85 1.92
C LEU A 34 6.82 -3.99 0.69
N LEU A 35 5.57 -3.56 0.53
CA LEU A 35 5.17 -2.64 -0.55
C LEU A 35 5.91 -1.30 -0.44
N PHE A 36 6.03 -0.73 0.77
CA PHE A 36 6.83 0.48 0.98
C PHE A 36 8.32 0.27 0.70
N ALA A 37 8.91 -0.83 1.17
CA ALA A 37 10.33 -1.14 0.98
C ALA A 37 10.71 -1.44 -0.48
N LEU A 38 9.74 -1.86 -1.30
CA LEU A 38 9.89 -1.99 -2.74
C LEU A 38 9.95 -0.62 -3.44
N GLY A 39 9.25 0.40 -2.93
CA GLY A 39 9.27 1.75 -3.50
C GLY A 39 9.06 1.72 -5.02
N HIS A 40 9.93 2.41 -5.77
CA HIS A 40 9.89 2.42 -7.24
C HIS A 40 10.83 1.43 -7.93
N ARG A 41 11.72 0.75 -7.20
CA ARG A 41 12.76 -0.10 -7.80
C ARG A 41 12.60 -1.57 -7.42
N PRO A 42 12.94 -2.51 -8.33
CA PRO A 42 12.89 -3.92 -8.00
C PRO A 42 13.84 -4.30 -6.86
N ALA A 43 13.42 -5.21 -5.98
CA ALA A 43 14.25 -5.75 -4.92
C ALA A 43 14.07 -7.27 -4.77
N THR A 44 15.13 -7.95 -4.33
CA THR A 44 15.08 -9.39 -4.06
C THR A 44 14.55 -9.68 -2.65
N THR A 45 14.08 -10.92 -2.44
CA THR A 45 13.71 -11.42 -1.10
C THR A 45 14.83 -11.21 -0.07
N SER A 46 16.09 -11.42 -0.46
CA SER A 46 17.24 -11.21 0.43
C SER A 46 17.43 -9.75 0.82
N GLN A 47 17.29 -8.83 -0.15
CA GLN A 47 17.42 -7.39 0.10
C GLN A 47 16.30 -6.88 1.00
N LEU A 48 15.05 -7.29 0.73
CA LEU A 48 13.90 -6.92 1.54
C LEU A 48 13.97 -7.47 2.97
N ALA A 49 14.41 -8.73 3.12
CA ALA A 49 14.65 -9.33 4.42
C ALA A 49 15.68 -8.57 5.25
N ALA A 50 16.79 -8.13 4.62
CA ALA A 50 17.80 -7.33 5.29
C ALA A 50 17.27 -5.93 5.67
N ARG A 51 16.57 -5.24 4.76
CA ARG A 51 16.00 -3.89 5.00
C ARG A 51 14.96 -3.87 6.12
N LEU A 52 14.16 -4.93 6.23
CA LEU A 52 13.04 -5.00 7.18
C LEU A 52 13.37 -5.74 8.48
N ASP A 53 14.62 -6.18 8.64
CA ASP A 53 15.08 -7.07 9.72
C ASP A 53 14.13 -8.28 9.92
N ALA A 54 13.88 -8.99 8.83
CA ALA A 54 12.90 -10.08 8.77
C ALA A 54 13.52 -11.39 8.26
N LYS A 55 12.96 -12.53 8.69
CA LYS A 55 13.38 -13.85 8.20
C LYS A 55 13.05 -14.00 6.72
N LYS A 56 14.02 -14.44 5.91
CA LYS A 56 13.85 -14.64 4.45
C LYS A 56 12.64 -15.50 4.08
N GLY A 57 12.40 -16.60 4.80
CA GLY A 57 11.25 -17.47 4.55
C GLY A 57 9.91 -16.76 4.76
N ASN A 58 9.83 -15.87 5.76
CA ASN A 58 8.64 -15.08 6.03
C ASN A 58 8.40 -14.04 4.93
N VAL A 59 9.47 -13.36 4.49
CA VAL A 59 9.42 -12.42 3.36
C VAL A 59 8.98 -13.12 2.07
N ALA A 60 9.55 -14.29 1.76
CA ALA A 60 9.18 -15.07 0.57
C ALA A 60 7.69 -15.46 0.58
N HIS A 61 7.17 -15.89 1.73
CA HIS A 61 5.75 -16.21 1.89
C HIS A 61 4.87 -14.98 1.60
N HIS A 62 5.21 -13.82 2.19
CA HIS A 62 4.43 -12.61 1.97
C HIS A 62 4.52 -12.04 0.55
N LEU A 63 5.68 -12.13 -0.10
CA LEU A 63 5.82 -11.75 -1.51
C LEU A 63 4.99 -12.65 -2.43
N LYS A 64 4.89 -13.94 -2.12
CA LYS A 64 4.00 -14.86 -2.83
C LYS A 64 2.54 -14.41 -2.72
N VAL A 65 2.06 -14.11 -1.50
CA VAL A 65 0.69 -13.62 -1.27
C VAL A 65 0.43 -12.30 -2.00
N LEU A 66 1.37 -11.34 -1.93
CA LEU A 66 1.27 -10.07 -2.65
C LEU A 66 1.20 -10.27 -4.17
N ARG A 67 1.97 -11.22 -4.71
CA ARG A 67 1.97 -11.54 -6.14
C ARG A 67 0.67 -12.21 -6.58
N GLU A 68 0.16 -13.14 -5.77
CA GLU A 68 -1.14 -13.78 -6.01
C GLU A 68 -2.30 -12.78 -5.98
N ALA A 69 -2.20 -11.76 -5.13
CA ALA A 69 -3.13 -10.63 -5.10
C ALA A 69 -2.88 -9.59 -6.21
N GLY A 70 -1.90 -9.79 -7.10
CA GLY A 70 -1.58 -8.86 -8.18
C GLY A 70 -0.93 -7.54 -7.74
N LEU A 71 -0.48 -7.42 -6.50
CA LEU A 71 0.10 -6.19 -5.95
C LEU A 71 1.59 -6.02 -6.25
N VAL A 72 2.27 -7.12 -6.55
CA VAL A 72 3.67 -7.14 -7.01
C VAL A 72 3.83 -8.13 -8.16
N HIS A 73 4.83 -7.92 -9.00
CA HIS A 73 5.24 -8.86 -10.04
C HIS A 73 6.75 -9.07 -10.02
N ILE A 74 7.22 -10.09 -10.75
CA ILE A 74 8.66 -10.36 -10.91
C ILE A 74 9.12 -9.65 -12.17
N THR A 75 10.11 -8.77 -12.06
CA THR A 75 10.66 -8.04 -13.21
C THR A 75 11.74 -8.81 -13.93
N GLU A 76 12.61 -9.47 -13.15
CA GLU A 76 13.69 -10.27 -13.69
C GLU A 76 14.09 -11.39 -12.74
N THR A 77 14.85 -12.33 -13.26
CA THR A 77 15.39 -13.47 -12.53
C THR A 77 16.86 -13.64 -12.87
N ARG A 78 17.72 -13.73 -11.86
CA ARG A 78 19.18 -13.79 -12.01
C ARG A 78 19.75 -15.06 -11.37
N GLN A 79 20.65 -15.74 -12.08
CA GLN A 79 21.44 -16.83 -11.50
C GLN A 79 22.58 -16.27 -10.66
N VAL A 80 22.72 -16.78 -9.44
CA VAL A 80 23.77 -16.44 -8.48
C VAL A 80 24.45 -17.71 -7.96
N ARG A 81 25.59 -17.56 -7.29
CA ARG A 81 26.40 -18.67 -6.76
C ARG A 81 25.63 -19.63 -5.84
N GLY A 82 24.49 -19.20 -5.28
CA GLY A 82 23.64 -19.98 -4.38
C GLY A 82 22.24 -20.31 -4.91
N GLY A 83 21.99 -20.16 -6.22
CA GLY A 83 20.69 -20.47 -6.84
C GLY A 83 20.14 -19.35 -7.71
N THR A 84 18.82 -19.19 -7.71
CA THR A 84 18.11 -18.23 -8.57
C THR A 84 17.45 -17.15 -7.72
N GLU A 85 17.81 -15.88 -7.96
CA GLU A 85 17.16 -14.72 -7.32
C GLU A 85 16.09 -14.11 -8.22
N GLN A 86 14.93 -13.80 -7.63
CA GLN A 86 13.83 -13.09 -8.28
C GLN A 86 13.80 -11.65 -7.78
N TYR A 87 13.67 -10.70 -8.71
CA TYR A 87 13.48 -9.29 -8.41
C TYR A 87 11.99 -8.98 -8.47
N TYR A 88 11.44 -8.50 -7.36
CA TYR A 88 10.03 -8.12 -7.24
C TYR A 88 9.89 -6.62 -7.38
N GLN A 89 8.82 -6.15 -8.02
CA GLN A 89 8.44 -4.74 -8.09
C GLN A 89 6.93 -4.60 -7.84
N ARG A 90 6.50 -3.45 -7.32
CA ARG A 90 5.07 -3.13 -7.23
C ARG A 90 4.44 -3.12 -8.61
N THR A 91 3.21 -3.59 -8.72
CA THR A 91 2.44 -3.55 -9.97
C THR A 91 2.08 -2.13 -10.40
N ALA A 92 1.87 -1.25 -9.44
CA ALA A 92 1.62 0.17 -9.69
C ALA A 92 2.36 1.07 -8.70
N ARG A 93 2.60 2.31 -9.13
CA ARG A 93 3.18 3.35 -8.27
C ARG A 93 2.22 3.76 -7.15
N ARG A 94 0.92 3.81 -7.47
CA ARG A 94 -0.15 4.19 -6.55
C ARG A 94 -1.19 3.07 -6.46
N MET A 95 -1.81 2.95 -5.30
CA MET A 95 -2.91 2.02 -5.06
C MET A 95 -4.07 2.82 -4.49
N VAL A 96 -5.20 2.83 -5.21
CA VAL A 96 -6.39 3.60 -4.85
C VAL A 96 -7.53 2.65 -4.57
N VAL A 97 -8.22 2.82 -3.46
CA VAL A 97 -9.39 2.00 -3.12
C VAL A 97 -10.62 2.62 -3.77
N ALA A 98 -11.02 2.12 -4.95
CA ALA A 98 -12.15 2.65 -5.71
C ALA A 98 -13.49 2.44 -4.98
N GLU A 99 -13.66 1.28 -4.33
CA GLU A 99 -14.85 0.94 -3.55
C GLU A 99 -14.45 0.41 -2.16
N PRO A 100 -14.35 1.29 -1.15
CA PRO A 100 -13.97 0.88 0.20
C PRO A 100 -15.02 -0.05 0.81
N ARG A 101 -14.66 -1.31 1.07
CA ARG A 101 -15.46 -2.23 1.90
C ARG A 101 -15.12 -2.01 3.37
N ALA A 102 -16.13 -1.91 4.24
CA ALA A 102 -15.93 -1.59 5.66
C ALA A 102 -14.89 -2.49 6.36
N SER A 103 -14.94 -3.80 6.13
CA SER A 103 -13.98 -4.76 6.71
C SER A 103 -12.56 -4.59 6.15
N GLY A 104 -12.43 -4.36 4.83
CA GLY A 104 -11.14 -4.11 4.18
C GLY A 104 -10.50 -2.82 4.67
N THR A 105 -11.29 -1.73 4.74
CA THR A 105 -10.82 -0.44 5.27
C THR A 105 -10.38 -0.53 6.71
N ALA A 106 -11.16 -1.18 7.58
CA ALA A 106 -10.81 -1.34 9.00
C ALA A 106 -9.47 -2.08 9.17
N ALA A 107 -9.24 -3.14 8.38
CA ALA A 107 -8.02 -3.92 8.48
C ALA A 107 -6.80 -3.17 7.91
N MET A 108 -6.97 -2.38 6.85
CA MET A 108 -5.92 -1.46 6.36
C MET A 108 -5.57 -0.41 7.40
N LEU A 109 -6.57 0.23 8.03
CA LEU A 109 -6.36 1.20 9.12
C LEU A 109 -5.63 0.56 10.31
N ALA A 110 -5.96 -0.68 10.67
CA ALA A 110 -5.27 -1.41 11.74
C ALA A 110 -3.81 -1.72 11.40
N ALA A 111 -3.49 -1.97 10.13
CA ALA A 111 -2.12 -2.14 9.67
C ALA A 111 -1.33 -0.82 9.76
N VAL A 112 -1.95 0.31 9.36
CA VAL A 112 -1.36 1.65 9.49
C VAL A 112 -1.13 2.00 10.97
N ALA A 113 -2.09 1.73 11.86
CA ALA A 113 -1.92 1.97 13.29
C ALA A 113 -0.68 1.26 13.85
N GLN A 114 -0.46 0.00 13.47
CA GLN A 114 0.74 -0.75 13.87
C GLN A 114 2.05 -0.21 13.28
N GLU A 115 1.99 0.47 12.14
CA GLU A 115 3.14 1.15 11.55
C GLU A 115 3.45 2.45 12.32
N LEU A 116 2.42 3.23 12.65
CA LEU A 116 2.55 4.43 13.47
C LEU A 116 3.19 4.13 14.84
N ASP A 117 2.82 3.01 15.49
CA ASP A 117 3.42 2.57 16.76
C ASP A 117 4.94 2.33 16.67
N ARG A 118 5.48 2.10 15.46
CA ARG A 118 6.90 1.84 15.21
C ARG A 118 7.64 3.04 14.62
N SER A 119 6.94 4.17 14.42
CA SER A 119 7.54 5.37 13.86
C SER A 119 8.67 5.90 14.77
N PRO A 120 9.85 6.24 14.21
CA PRO A 120 10.94 6.83 15.00
C PRO A 120 10.74 8.33 15.28
N VAL A 121 9.73 8.96 14.66
CA VAL A 121 9.41 10.38 14.79
C VAL A 121 7.99 10.58 15.28
N GLU A 122 7.72 11.72 15.89
CA GLU A 122 6.38 12.10 16.34
C GLU A 122 5.40 12.14 15.14
N THR A 123 4.30 11.40 15.26
CA THR A 123 3.28 11.32 14.22
C THR A 123 2.42 12.57 14.22
N HIS A 124 2.42 13.30 13.10
CA HIS A 124 1.45 14.37 12.88
C HIS A 124 0.11 13.79 12.41
N LEU A 125 -0.90 13.73 13.29
CA LEU A 125 -2.24 13.24 12.98
C LEU A 125 -3.27 14.37 13.10
N THR A 126 -3.95 14.70 12.00
CA THR A 126 -5.06 15.67 11.99
C THR A 126 -6.41 14.95 11.83
N LEU A 127 -7.31 15.14 12.79
CA LEU A 127 -8.69 14.64 12.74
C LEU A 127 -9.67 15.78 12.96
N ARG A 128 -10.45 16.13 11.93
CA ARG A 128 -11.51 17.16 12.00
C ARG A 128 -12.74 16.75 11.21
N HIS A 129 -13.92 17.16 11.68
CA HIS A 129 -15.17 17.06 10.93
C HIS A 129 -15.54 18.41 10.34
N LEU A 130 -15.88 18.43 9.05
CA LEU A 130 -16.27 19.62 8.30
C LEU A 130 -17.69 19.44 7.75
N ARG A 131 -18.49 20.51 7.80
CA ARG A 131 -19.79 20.55 7.11
C ARG A 131 -19.57 21.01 5.68
N LEU A 132 -19.72 20.10 4.73
CA LEU A 132 -19.50 20.34 3.31
C LEU A 132 -20.74 19.93 2.49
N SER A 133 -21.02 20.65 1.42
CA SER A 133 -21.93 20.15 0.39
C SER A 133 -21.28 19.00 -0.38
N PRO A 134 -22.04 18.13 -1.08
CA PRO A 134 -21.46 17.06 -1.89
C PRO A 134 -20.41 17.55 -2.90
N ALA A 135 -20.66 18.70 -3.54
CA ALA A 135 -19.71 19.31 -4.47
C ALA A 135 -18.40 19.70 -3.78
N LYS A 136 -18.46 20.35 -2.61
CA LYS A 136 -17.27 20.74 -1.84
C LYS A 136 -16.51 19.54 -1.26
N ALA A 137 -17.22 18.48 -0.90
CA ALA A 137 -16.60 17.23 -0.45
C ALA A 137 -15.82 16.57 -1.57
N ARG A 138 -16.39 16.48 -2.78
CA ARG A 138 -15.68 15.96 -3.96
C ARG A 138 -14.44 16.80 -4.30
N GLU A 139 -14.60 18.12 -4.36
CA GLU A 139 -13.49 19.05 -4.63
C GLU A 139 -12.36 18.92 -3.61
N LEU A 140 -12.68 18.83 -2.32
CA LEU A 140 -11.68 18.61 -1.27
C LEU A 140 -10.98 17.25 -1.42
N GLY A 141 -11.72 16.20 -1.74
CA GLY A 141 -11.16 14.86 -1.96
C GLY A 141 -10.18 14.83 -3.14
N GLU A 142 -10.56 15.44 -4.26
CA GLU A 142 -9.73 15.59 -5.46
C GLU A 142 -8.45 16.40 -5.15
N ALA A 143 -8.59 17.53 -4.46
CA ALA A 143 -7.45 18.37 -4.10
C ALA A 143 -6.46 17.67 -3.15
N LEU A 144 -6.96 16.92 -2.16
CA LEU A 144 -6.10 16.15 -1.25
C LEU A 144 -5.37 15.02 -1.99
N ALA A 145 -6.02 14.32 -2.92
CA ALA A 145 -5.39 13.30 -3.74
C ALA A 145 -4.30 13.92 -4.63
N GLN A 146 -4.61 15.02 -5.31
CA GLN A 146 -3.66 15.75 -6.15
C GLN A 146 -2.42 16.22 -5.37
N LEU A 147 -2.60 16.72 -4.14
CA LEU A 147 -1.47 17.15 -3.30
C LEU A 147 -0.51 16.01 -2.98
N VAL A 148 -1.02 14.80 -2.74
CA VAL A 148 -0.17 13.61 -2.50
C VAL A 148 0.49 13.15 -3.79
N ASP A 149 -0.25 13.22 -4.90
CA ASP A 149 0.20 12.79 -6.22
C ASP A 149 1.32 13.66 -6.80
N GLU A 150 1.30 14.96 -6.49
CA GLU A 150 2.30 15.94 -6.96
C GLU A 150 3.48 16.11 -5.99
N ALA A 151 3.52 15.36 -4.89
CA ALA A 151 4.59 15.43 -3.92
C ALA A 151 5.93 15.00 -4.55
N GLU A 152 6.92 15.90 -4.52
CA GLU A 152 8.27 15.60 -5.00
C GLU A 152 8.97 14.61 -4.07
N GLU A 153 9.51 13.53 -4.64
CA GLU A 153 10.27 12.53 -3.89
C GLU A 153 11.76 12.87 -3.86
N ASP A 154 12.36 12.79 -2.68
CA ASP A 154 13.81 12.89 -2.50
C ASP A 154 14.55 11.68 -3.10
N ALA A 155 15.87 11.85 -3.28
CA ALA A 155 16.76 10.79 -3.72
C ALA A 155 16.82 9.59 -2.75
N GLU A 156 17.29 8.45 -3.27
CA GLU A 156 17.41 7.20 -2.50
C GLU A 156 18.22 7.34 -1.21
N GLY A 157 17.78 6.65 -0.16
CA GLY A 157 18.42 6.65 1.16
C GLY A 157 17.79 7.61 2.17
N ARG A 158 16.80 8.42 1.75
CA ARG A 158 15.94 9.17 2.67
C ARG A 158 14.85 8.28 3.30
N PRO A 159 14.35 8.63 4.50
CA PRO A 159 13.25 7.89 5.12
C PRO A 159 12.00 7.89 4.24
N VAL A 160 11.34 6.74 4.15
CA VAL A 160 10.04 6.61 3.50
C VAL A 160 8.96 7.05 4.47
N HIS A 161 8.08 7.95 4.03
CA HIS A 161 6.95 8.43 4.81
C HIS A 161 5.66 7.85 4.23
N GLY A 162 4.88 7.15 5.06
CA GLY A 162 3.55 6.70 4.70
C GLY A 162 2.55 7.85 4.79
N VAL A 163 1.74 8.05 3.76
CA VAL A 163 0.66 9.04 3.74
C VAL A 163 -0.67 8.33 3.58
N LEU A 164 -1.59 8.56 4.52
CA LEU A 164 -2.96 8.08 4.47
C LEU A 164 -3.91 9.28 4.47
N VAL A 165 -4.69 9.41 3.41
CA VAL A 165 -5.74 10.42 3.31
C VAL A 165 -7.09 9.70 3.26
N ALA A 166 -8.01 10.09 4.14
CA ALA A 166 -9.37 9.58 4.15
C ALA A 166 -10.36 10.74 4.27
N LEU A 167 -11.27 10.83 3.31
CA LEU A 167 -12.45 11.70 3.38
C LEU A 167 -13.69 10.81 3.37
N TYR A 168 -14.52 10.93 4.40
CA TYR A 168 -15.74 10.14 4.54
C TYR A 168 -16.89 11.01 5.03
N GLN A 169 -18.10 10.65 4.64
CA GLN A 169 -19.30 11.25 5.20
C GLN A 169 -19.65 10.56 6.52
N GLN A 170 -19.79 11.32 7.60
CA GLN A 170 -20.23 10.77 8.87
C GLN A 170 -21.65 10.21 8.73
N ALA A 171 -21.89 9.01 9.25
CA ALA A 171 -23.24 8.51 9.41
C ALA A 171 -24.02 9.43 10.35
N LEU A 172 -25.24 9.80 9.95
CA LEU A 172 -26.17 10.44 10.89
C LEU A 172 -26.45 9.44 12.02
N PRO A 173 -26.49 9.88 13.29
CA PRO A 173 -26.95 9.02 14.35
C PRO A 173 -28.35 8.53 13.98
N THR A 174 -28.52 7.21 13.87
CA THR A 174 -29.85 6.62 13.75
C THR A 174 -30.60 7.02 15.01
N SER A 175 -31.61 7.87 14.89
CA SER A 175 -32.48 8.22 16.00
C SER A 175 -33.12 6.94 16.53
N THR A 176 -32.62 6.45 17.65
CA THR A 176 -33.30 5.43 18.45
C THR A 176 -34.55 6.11 18.99
N THR A 177 -35.64 6.05 18.24
CA THR A 177 -36.96 6.36 18.78
C THR A 177 -37.25 5.29 19.82
N GLY A 178 -36.92 5.58 21.08
CA GLY A 178 -37.42 4.82 22.21
C GLY A 178 -38.94 4.97 22.24
N SER A 179 -39.66 3.93 21.84
CA SER A 179 -41.02 3.72 22.30
C SER A 179 -40.93 3.15 23.72
N GLY A 180 -41.48 3.91 24.67
CA GLY A 180 -41.73 3.45 26.03
C GLY A 180 -42.92 2.50 26.14
#